data_AF-A0A929SEV3-F1
#
_entry.id   AF-A0A929SEV3-F1
#
_cell.length_a   1.000
_cell.length_b   1.000
_cell.length_c   1.000
_cell.angle_alpha   90.00
_cell.angle_beta   90.00
_cell.angle_gamma   90.00
#
_symmetry.space_group_name_H-M   'P 1'
#
loop_
_entity.id
_entity.type
_entity.pdbx_description
1 polymer ?
#
loop_
_entity_poly.entity_id
_entity_poly.type
_entity_poly.pdbx_seq_one_letter_code
_entity_poly.pdbx_strand_id
1 'polypeptide(L)'
;MNRNKKKETEVKKPSFTRRVRAELARIDFTLDRKTFNMKKDDKEKSKEELRHFFLAGASVTDPMKEYHLEFLPGTEEEEERIVSILNRFSIQVKHGTRGKNSILYLKDAGDIADVLKLLGAFESLMEFENARILKEVSENVNRRVNFEAANINRTVKASVKQQEDILLIKELIGLDQIEPGLREIAEQRLRNPDASLEELSQGLITPISKSGVNHRLRKLAKIAKGLQEEFSR
;
A
#
# COMPACT_ATOMS: atom_id res chain seq x y z
N MET A 1 47.07 7.77 14.01
CA MET A 1 45.81 8.54 13.93
C MET A 1 44.65 7.55 13.97
N ASN A 2 44.08 7.36 15.16
CA ASN A 2 43.21 6.24 15.52
C ASN A 2 41.78 6.52 15.04
N ARG A 3 41.25 5.75 14.07
CA ARG A 3 39.86 5.87 13.59
C ARG A 3 38.94 4.97 14.41
N ASN A 4 38.70 5.34 15.67
CA ASN A 4 37.58 4.80 16.44
C ASN A 4 36.30 5.59 16.07
N LYS A 5 35.60 5.14 15.02
CA LYS A 5 34.18 5.48 14.86
C LYS A 5 33.40 4.61 15.83
N LYS A 6 32.96 5.20 16.95
CA LYS A 6 31.90 4.64 17.79
C LYS A 6 30.69 4.38 16.88
N LYS A 7 30.36 3.11 16.66
CA LYS A 7 29.00 2.73 16.25
C LYS A 7 28.10 3.06 17.42
N GLU A 8 27.31 4.12 17.31
CA GLU A 8 26.13 4.26 18.15
C GLU A 8 25.26 3.02 17.92
N THR A 9 25.25 2.13 18.89
CA THR A 9 24.34 0.99 18.91
C THR A 9 22.95 1.54 19.12
N GLU A 10 22.23 1.74 18.02
CA GLU A 10 20.80 2.02 18.01
C GLU A 10 20.10 0.94 18.86
N VAL A 11 19.58 1.32 20.03
CA VAL A 11 18.88 0.39 20.91
C VAL A 11 17.63 -0.07 20.18
N LYS A 12 17.66 -1.28 19.60
CA LYS A 12 16.52 -1.85 18.88
C LYS A 12 15.30 -1.82 19.80
N LYS A 13 14.23 -1.15 19.37
CA LYS A 13 12.95 -1.15 20.07
C LYS A 13 12.54 -2.62 20.35
N PRO A 14 12.04 -2.94 21.56
CA PRO A 14 11.54 -4.28 21.88
C PRO A 14 10.41 -4.67 20.91
N SER A 15 10.14 -5.96 20.69
CA SER A 15 9.05 -6.39 19.80
C SER A 15 7.69 -5.82 20.23
N PHE A 16 6.75 -5.68 19.30
CA PHE A 16 5.42 -5.14 19.60
C PHE A 16 4.71 -5.95 20.69
N THR A 17 4.70 -7.29 20.60
CA THR A 17 4.26 -8.17 21.70
C THR A 17 4.88 -7.82 23.05
N ARG A 18 6.19 -7.57 23.11
CA ARG A 18 6.88 -7.27 24.37
C ARG A 18 6.44 -5.91 24.93
N ARG A 19 6.13 -4.93 24.07
CA ARG A 19 5.56 -3.65 24.48
C ARG A 19 4.15 -3.83 25.04
N VAL A 20 3.28 -4.58 24.34
CA VAL A 20 1.93 -4.91 24.82
C VAL A 20 1.99 -5.60 26.19
N ARG A 21 2.82 -6.64 26.34
CA ARG A 21 2.97 -7.33 27.64
C ARG A 21 3.52 -6.43 28.73
N ALA A 22 4.48 -5.55 28.42
CA ALA A 22 5.04 -4.61 29.38
C ALA A 22 4.00 -3.57 29.82
N GLU A 23 3.14 -3.11 28.91
CA GLU A 23 2.01 -2.25 29.23
C GLU A 23 1.01 -2.95 30.16
N LEU A 24 0.59 -4.17 29.79
CA LEU A 24 -0.33 -4.97 30.60
C LEU A 24 0.21 -5.26 32.00
N ALA A 25 1.52 -5.44 32.15
CA ALA A 25 2.16 -5.67 33.44
C ALA A 25 2.17 -4.43 34.36
N ARG A 26 2.00 -3.21 33.84
CA ARG A 26 1.89 -1.99 34.65
C ARG A 26 0.48 -1.77 35.19
N ILE A 27 -0.51 -2.46 34.64
CA ILE A 27 -1.90 -2.38 35.09
C ILE A 27 -1.99 -3.15 36.40
N ASP A 28 -1.95 -2.44 37.54
CA ASP A 28 -2.07 -3.06 38.85
C ASP A 28 -3.43 -3.75 38.98
N PHE A 29 -3.38 -5.08 39.15
CA PHE A 29 -4.53 -5.97 39.18
C PHE A 29 -4.91 -6.39 40.61
N THR A 30 -4.09 -6.00 41.60
CA THR A 30 -4.28 -6.36 43.02
C THR A 30 -5.05 -5.34 43.83
N LEU A 31 -5.32 -4.17 43.25
CA LEU A 31 -6.34 -3.29 43.82
C LEU A 31 -7.69 -3.91 43.53
N ASP A 32 -8.19 -4.67 44.51
CA ASP A 32 -9.62 -4.72 44.80
C ASP A 32 -10.14 -3.28 44.71
N ARG A 33 -10.68 -2.91 43.55
CA ARG A 33 -11.65 -1.82 43.52
C ARG A 33 -12.64 -2.22 44.59
N LYS A 34 -12.80 -1.42 45.65
CA LYS A 34 -13.85 -1.62 46.65
C LYS A 34 -15.16 -1.81 45.89
N THR A 35 -15.51 -3.06 45.64
CA THR A 35 -16.73 -3.44 44.98
C THR A 35 -17.73 -3.36 46.10
N PHE A 36 -18.38 -2.21 46.23
CA PHE A 36 -19.63 -2.11 46.95
C PHE A 36 -20.56 -3.17 46.34
N ASN A 37 -20.66 -4.34 46.98
CA ASN A 37 -21.63 -5.42 46.72
C ASN A 37 -22.23 -5.44 45.29
N MET A 38 -21.38 -5.49 44.27
CA MET A 38 -21.79 -5.64 42.87
C MET A 38 -21.38 -7.03 42.43
N LYS A 39 -22.35 -7.84 41.99
CA LYS A 39 -22.06 -9.13 41.36
C LYS A 39 -21.11 -8.88 40.19
N LYS A 40 -19.97 -9.57 40.17
CA LYS A 40 -18.95 -9.48 39.12
C LYS A 40 -19.59 -9.87 37.78
N ASP A 41 -19.83 -8.92 36.89
CA ASP A 41 -20.43 -9.14 35.56
C ASP A 41 -19.57 -10.12 34.75
N ASP A 42 -20.21 -11.05 34.04
CA ASP A 42 -19.56 -12.13 33.29
C ASP A 42 -18.57 -11.59 32.24
N LYS A 43 -18.84 -10.38 31.72
CA LYS A 43 -17.97 -9.70 30.75
C LYS A 43 -16.65 -9.23 31.34
N GLU A 44 -16.63 -8.77 32.59
CA GLU A 44 -15.39 -8.28 33.20
C GLU A 44 -14.46 -9.45 33.50
N LYS A 45 -14.99 -10.56 34.03
CA LYS A 45 -14.24 -11.82 34.17
C LYS A 45 -13.66 -12.31 32.84
N SER A 46 -14.45 -12.27 31.76
CA SER A 46 -13.97 -12.68 30.44
C SER A 46 -12.79 -11.82 29.94
N LYS A 47 -12.76 -10.52 30.21
CA LYS A 47 -11.61 -9.66 29.86
C LYS A 47 -10.38 -10.00 30.69
N GLU A 48 -10.57 -10.22 31.99
CA GLU A 48 -9.49 -10.63 32.90
C GLU A 48 -8.87 -11.94 32.41
N GLU A 49 -9.68 -12.97 32.13
CA GLU A 49 -9.23 -14.25 31.60
C GLU A 49 -8.50 -14.10 30.25
N LEU A 50 -9.04 -13.31 29.32
CA LEU A 50 -8.40 -13.05 28.03
C LEU A 50 -7.01 -12.43 28.19
N ARG A 51 -6.84 -11.55 29.18
CA ARG A 51 -5.54 -10.95 29.51
C ARG A 51 -4.56 -11.99 30.04
N HIS A 52 -5.01 -12.93 30.88
CA HIS A 52 -4.17 -14.02 31.35
C HIS A 52 -3.70 -14.91 30.18
N PHE A 53 -4.60 -15.31 29.29
CA PHE A 53 -4.23 -16.06 28.08
C PHE A 53 -3.25 -15.30 27.19
N PHE A 54 -3.45 -13.98 27.05
CA PHE A 54 -2.55 -13.15 26.26
C PHE A 54 -1.13 -13.13 26.84
N LEU A 55 -1.00 -12.95 28.15
CA LEU A 55 0.29 -12.93 28.85
C LEU A 55 0.98 -14.31 28.82
N ALA A 56 0.21 -15.40 28.90
CA ALA A 56 0.71 -16.76 28.92
C ALA A 56 1.28 -17.20 27.56
N GLY A 57 0.58 -16.91 26.46
CA GLY A 57 0.89 -17.54 25.17
C GLY A 57 0.64 -16.71 23.91
N ALA A 58 0.12 -15.49 24.01
CA ALA A 58 -0.23 -14.73 22.80
C ALA A 58 0.86 -13.79 22.29
N SER A 59 0.81 -13.47 21.01
CA SER A 59 1.71 -12.52 20.38
C SER A 59 1.01 -11.68 19.32
N VAL A 60 1.51 -10.45 19.12
CA VAL A 60 1.07 -9.54 18.08
C VAL A 60 2.27 -9.12 17.26
N THR A 61 2.22 -9.38 15.96
CA THR A 61 3.23 -8.94 15.02
C THR A 61 3.28 -7.42 14.96
N ASP A 62 4.46 -6.88 14.67
CA ASP A 62 4.62 -5.44 14.45
C ASP A 62 3.64 -4.98 13.35
N PRO A 63 2.72 -4.05 13.65
CA PRO A 63 1.67 -3.65 12.72
C PRO A 63 2.22 -2.98 11.46
N MET A 64 3.44 -2.45 11.48
CA MET A 64 4.12 -1.96 10.27
C MET A 64 4.53 -3.09 9.32
N LYS A 65 4.68 -4.33 9.82
CA LYS A 65 4.98 -5.52 9.01
C LYS A 65 3.70 -6.19 8.55
N GLU A 66 2.94 -6.79 9.46
CA GLU A 66 1.74 -7.58 9.16
C GLU A 66 0.72 -7.44 10.29
N TYR A 67 -0.56 -7.47 9.94
CA TYR A 67 -1.64 -7.62 10.91
C TYR A 67 -1.79 -9.10 11.25
N HIS A 68 -1.22 -9.49 12.39
CA HIS A 68 -1.32 -10.87 12.88
C HIS A 68 -1.26 -10.85 14.40
N LEU A 69 -2.32 -11.37 15.03
CA LEU A 69 -2.36 -11.68 16.45
C LEU A 69 -2.61 -13.18 16.57
N GLU A 70 -1.83 -13.87 17.40
CA GLU A 70 -2.01 -15.30 17.65
C GLU A 70 -2.02 -15.62 19.14
N PHE A 71 -2.85 -16.59 19.52
CA PHE A 71 -2.82 -17.26 20.81
C PHE A 71 -2.29 -18.69 20.62
N LEU A 72 -1.44 -19.13 21.53
CA LEU A 72 -0.96 -20.51 21.62
C LEU A 72 -1.59 -21.18 22.85
N PRO A 73 -2.78 -21.78 22.72
CA PRO A 73 -3.39 -22.54 23.81
C PRO A 73 -2.53 -23.76 24.17
N GLY A 74 -2.42 -24.08 25.47
CA GLY A 74 -1.71 -25.25 25.97
C GLY A 74 -2.54 -26.54 25.93
N THR A 75 -3.86 -26.41 25.97
CA THR A 75 -4.83 -27.53 25.94
C THR A 75 -6.02 -27.20 25.04
N GLU A 76 -6.79 -28.21 24.66
CA GLU A 76 -8.05 -28.05 23.91
C GLU A 76 -9.09 -27.26 24.72
N GLU A 77 -9.17 -27.48 26.05
CA GLU A 77 -10.04 -26.69 26.94
C GLU A 77 -9.67 -25.20 26.94
N GLU A 78 -8.37 -24.87 26.93
CA GLU A 78 -7.91 -23.49 26.83
C GLU A 78 -8.26 -22.88 25.47
N GLU A 79 -8.11 -23.64 24.40
CA GLU A 79 -8.51 -23.24 23.05
C GLU A 79 -10.00 -22.88 23.00
N GLU A 80 -10.87 -23.80 23.42
CA GLU A 80 -12.33 -23.59 23.47
C GLU A 80 -12.70 -22.38 24.33
N ARG A 81 -11.99 -22.18 25.45
CA ARG A 81 -12.24 -21.05 26.34
C ARG A 81 -11.89 -19.72 25.68
N ILE A 82 -10.74 -19.62 25.02
CA ILE A 82 -10.32 -18.41 24.29
C ILE A 82 -11.34 -18.10 23.19
N VAL A 83 -11.75 -19.10 22.40
CA VAL A 83 -12.77 -18.96 21.35
C VAL A 83 -14.09 -18.45 21.94
N SER A 84 -14.56 -19.06 23.03
CA SER A 84 -15.81 -18.67 23.70
C SER A 84 -15.80 -17.21 24.15
N ILE A 85 -14.68 -16.77 24.75
CA ILE A 85 -14.53 -15.38 25.20
C ILE A 85 -14.57 -14.41 24.00
N LEU A 86 -13.78 -14.67 22.95
CA LEU A 86 -13.71 -13.78 21.79
C LEU A 86 -15.05 -13.72 21.03
N ASN A 87 -15.75 -14.84 20.90
CA ASN A 87 -17.09 -14.90 20.31
C ASN A 87 -18.12 -14.06 21.06
N ARG A 88 -18.05 -13.96 22.39
CA ARG A 88 -18.93 -13.08 23.19
C ARG A 88 -18.75 -11.60 22.84
N PHE A 89 -17.58 -11.22 22.33
CA PHE A 89 -17.29 -9.88 21.83
C PHE A 89 -17.41 -9.78 20.30
N SER A 90 -18.02 -10.77 19.65
CA SER A 90 -18.21 -10.85 18.19
C SER A 90 -16.91 -10.91 17.38
N ILE A 91 -15.80 -11.33 18.00
CA ILE A 91 -14.51 -11.50 17.33
C ILE A 91 -14.34 -12.97 16.95
N GLN A 92 -14.22 -13.25 15.65
CA GLN A 92 -14.08 -14.61 15.12
C GLN A 92 -12.60 -14.94 14.86
N VAL A 93 -12.05 -15.89 15.61
CA VAL A 93 -10.68 -16.38 15.37
C VAL A 93 -10.62 -17.43 14.26
N LYS A 94 -9.47 -17.51 13.60
CA LYS A 94 -9.14 -18.60 12.69
C LYS A 94 -8.31 -19.64 13.42
N HIS A 95 -8.54 -20.91 13.12
CA HIS A 95 -7.73 -22.02 13.62
C HIS A 95 -6.58 -22.32 12.66
N GLY A 96 -5.44 -22.72 13.21
CA GLY A 96 -4.27 -23.13 12.46
C GLY A 96 -3.37 -24.03 13.30
N THR A 97 -2.31 -24.56 12.69
CA THR A 97 -1.33 -25.42 13.38
C THR A 97 0.08 -24.93 13.09
N ARG A 98 0.95 -24.99 14.12
CA ARG A 98 2.39 -24.73 13.97
C ARG A 98 3.16 -25.88 14.60
N GLY A 99 3.68 -26.75 13.73
CA GLY A 99 4.25 -28.01 14.17
C GLY A 99 3.17 -28.89 14.80
N LYS A 100 3.32 -29.23 16.09
CA LYS A 100 2.34 -30.03 16.84
C LYS A 100 1.34 -29.19 17.65
N ASN A 101 1.50 -27.87 17.68
CA ASN A 101 0.69 -26.98 18.52
C ASN A 101 -0.47 -26.39 17.71
N SER A 102 -1.64 -26.33 18.33
CA SER A 102 -2.78 -25.54 17.84
C SER A 102 -2.51 -24.05 18.00
N ILE A 103 -3.00 -23.24 17.06
CA ILE A 103 -2.93 -21.78 17.09
C ILE A 103 -4.29 -21.21 16.74
N LEU A 104 -4.74 -20.23 17.53
CA LEU A 104 -5.85 -19.34 17.19
C LEU A 104 -5.28 -18.01 16.72
N TYR A 105 -5.72 -17.49 15.58
CA TYR A 105 -5.17 -16.24 15.05
C TYR A 105 -6.20 -15.31 14.42
N LEU A 106 -5.86 -14.02 14.42
CA LEU A 106 -6.59 -12.92 13.80
C LEU A 106 -5.68 -12.24 12.78
N LYS A 107 -6.25 -11.90 11.62
CA LYS A 107 -5.58 -11.11 10.57
C LYS A 107 -6.28 -9.80 10.25
N ASP A 108 -7.52 -9.65 10.69
CA ASP A 108 -8.26 -8.41 10.50
C ASP A 108 -7.75 -7.35 11.49
N ALA A 109 -7.47 -6.14 10.98
CA ALA A 109 -6.92 -5.06 11.80
C ALA A 109 -7.92 -4.54 12.84
N GLY A 110 -9.22 -4.56 12.52
CA GLY A 110 -10.29 -4.19 13.45
C GLY A 110 -10.39 -5.19 14.59
N ASP A 111 -10.43 -6.49 14.28
CA ASP A 111 -10.48 -7.55 15.31
C ASP A 111 -9.27 -7.48 16.25
N ILE A 112 -8.07 -7.26 15.71
CA ILE A 112 -6.84 -7.12 16.52
C ILE A 112 -6.92 -5.87 17.42
N ALA A 113 -7.40 -4.75 16.89
CA ALA A 113 -7.60 -3.52 17.67
C ALA A 113 -8.63 -3.73 18.80
N ASP A 114 -9.72 -4.44 18.53
CA ASP A 114 -10.72 -4.77 19.53
C ASP A 114 -10.16 -5.70 20.62
N VAL A 115 -9.32 -6.67 20.27
CA VAL A 115 -8.61 -7.48 21.27
C VAL A 115 -7.69 -6.60 22.14
N LEU A 116 -6.87 -5.72 21.55
CA LEU A 116 -6.00 -4.81 22.31
C LEU A 116 -6.82 -3.90 23.26
N LYS A 117 -7.99 -3.45 22.81
CA LYS A 117 -8.95 -2.67 23.60
C LYS A 117 -9.53 -3.49 24.76
N LEU A 118 -9.93 -4.73 24.53
CA LEU A 118 -10.44 -5.64 25.57
C LEU A 118 -9.37 -5.96 26.62
N LEU A 119 -8.12 -6.09 26.20
CA LEU A 119 -6.98 -6.29 27.09
C LEU A 119 -6.65 -5.04 27.93
N GLY A 120 -7.09 -3.85 27.50
CA GLY A 120 -6.76 -2.57 28.13
C GLY A 120 -5.37 -2.05 27.76
N ALA A 121 -4.78 -2.54 26.66
CA ALA A 121 -3.48 -2.10 26.16
C ALA A 121 -3.63 -0.86 25.25
N PHE A 122 -4.04 0.26 25.83
CA PHE A 122 -4.37 1.49 25.10
C PHE A 122 -3.15 2.18 24.45
N GLU A 123 -1.97 2.17 25.07
CA GLU A 123 -0.73 2.69 24.46
C GLU A 123 -0.40 1.89 23.20
N SER A 124 -0.45 0.56 23.30
CA SER A 124 -0.19 -0.34 22.17
C SER A 124 -1.28 -0.26 21.10
N LEU A 125 -2.55 -0.08 21.49
CA LEU A 125 -3.65 0.16 20.57
C LEU A 125 -3.44 1.45 19.76
N MET A 126 -3.03 2.55 20.41
CA MET A 126 -2.73 3.80 19.71
C MET A 126 -1.53 3.65 18.76
N GLU A 127 -0.49 2.91 19.17
CA GLU A 127 0.62 2.59 18.28
C GLU A 127 0.16 1.76 17.06
N PHE A 128 -0.73 0.79 17.28
CA PHE A 128 -1.33 -0.04 16.23
C PHE A 128 -2.16 0.79 15.24
N GLU A 129 -3.02 1.69 15.74
CA GLU A 129 -3.85 2.56 14.91
C GLU A 129 -3.01 3.55 14.09
N ASN A 130 -1.94 4.11 14.68
CA ASN A 130 -1.00 4.95 13.94
C ASN A 130 -0.33 4.18 12.79
N ALA A 131 0.08 2.94 13.02
CA ALA A 131 0.64 2.10 11.96
C ALA A 131 -0.40 1.80 10.86
N ARG A 132 -1.67 1.59 11.23
CA ARG A 132 -2.78 1.38 10.27
C ARG A 132 -2.97 2.59 9.36
N ILE A 133 -3.02 3.80 9.94
CA ILE A 133 -3.13 5.06 9.18
C ILE A 133 -1.93 5.24 8.24
N LEU A 134 -0.72 5.00 8.72
CA LEU A 134 0.50 5.15 7.91
C LEU A 134 0.53 4.18 6.72
N LYS A 135 0.09 2.93 6.92
CA LYS A 135 -0.04 1.95 5.83
C LYS A 135 -1.05 2.41 4.79
N GLU A 136 -2.22 2.86 5.21
CA GLU A 136 -3.26 3.38 4.29
C GLU A 136 -2.75 4.58 3.48
N VAL A 137 -2.09 5.53 4.12
CA VAL A 137 -1.48 6.69 3.44
C VAL A 137 -0.42 6.23 2.45
N SER A 138 0.46 5.32 2.85
CA SER A 138 1.54 4.80 2.00
C SER A 138 0.99 4.08 0.76
N GLU A 139 -0.04 3.24 0.93
CA GLU A 139 -0.71 2.56 -0.18
C GLU A 139 -1.37 3.54 -1.14
N ASN A 140 -2.03 4.58 -0.62
CA ASN A 140 -2.62 5.64 -1.43
C ASN A 140 -1.55 6.40 -2.25
N VAL A 141 -0.43 6.76 -1.62
CA VAL A 141 0.69 7.41 -2.31
C VAL A 141 1.28 6.49 -3.38
N ASN A 142 1.51 5.22 -3.05
CA ASN A 142 2.05 4.24 -4.01
C ASN A 142 1.14 4.07 -5.23
N ARG A 143 -0.19 3.99 -5.02
CA ARG A 143 -1.16 3.93 -6.12
C ARG A 143 -1.09 5.17 -7.01
N ARG A 144 -1.01 6.36 -6.40
CA ARG A 144 -0.92 7.62 -7.15
C ARG A 144 0.38 7.73 -7.95
N VAL A 145 1.52 7.45 -7.33
CA VAL A 145 2.84 7.48 -8.01
C VAL A 145 2.89 6.47 -9.15
N ASN A 146 2.39 5.25 -8.95
CA ASN A 146 2.32 4.25 -10.02
C ASN A 146 1.45 4.71 -11.20
N PHE A 147 0.32 5.37 -10.91
CA PHE A 147 -0.54 5.93 -11.94
C PHE A 147 0.15 7.05 -12.74
N GLU A 148 0.81 7.98 -12.05
CA GLU A 148 1.57 9.07 -12.68
C GLU A 148 2.72 8.52 -13.54
N ALA A 149 3.50 7.56 -13.02
CA ALA A 149 4.57 6.90 -13.76
C ALA A 149 4.05 6.14 -15.00
N ALA A 150 2.90 5.46 -14.89
CA ALA A 150 2.28 4.80 -16.03
C ALA A 150 1.79 5.79 -17.11
N ASN A 151 1.32 6.97 -16.71
CA ASN A 151 0.92 8.04 -17.64
C ASN A 151 2.12 8.66 -18.36
N ILE A 152 3.21 8.92 -17.64
CA ILE A 152 4.46 9.41 -18.22
C ILE A 152 5.00 8.39 -19.22
N ASN A 153 5.10 7.11 -18.83
CA ASN A 153 5.58 6.04 -19.72
C ASN A 153 4.74 5.91 -21.00
N ARG A 154 3.40 6.01 -20.90
CA ARG A 154 2.52 5.99 -22.09
C ARG A 154 2.77 7.19 -23.00
N THR A 155 2.97 8.37 -22.41
CA THR A 155 3.24 9.61 -23.17
C THR A 155 4.58 9.56 -23.87
N VAL A 156 5.63 9.11 -23.19
CA VAL A 156 6.98 8.94 -23.75
C VAL A 156 6.95 7.95 -24.92
N LYS A 157 6.37 6.76 -24.72
CA LYS A 157 6.24 5.77 -25.80
C LYS A 157 5.48 6.31 -27.01
N ALA A 158 4.42 7.09 -26.78
CA ALA A 158 3.66 7.71 -27.85
C ALA A 158 4.50 8.76 -28.61
N SER A 159 5.30 9.58 -27.90
CA SER A 159 6.17 10.57 -28.55
C SER A 159 7.25 9.91 -29.40
N VAL A 160 7.92 8.88 -28.89
CA VAL A 160 8.93 8.11 -29.64
C VAL A 160 8.32 7.53 -30.92
N LYS A 161 7.17 6.85 -30.81
CA LYS A 161 6.48 6.29 -31.97
C LYS A 161 6.08 7.37 -32.99
N GLN A 162 5.60 8.52 -32.53
CA GLN A 162 5.27 9.63 -33.44
C GLN A 162 6.49 10.11 -34.22
N GLN A 163 7.66 10.19 -33.58
CA GLN A 163 8.90 10.58 -34.24
C GLN A 163 9.33 9.54 -35.27
N GLU A 164 9.27 8.24 -34.93
CA GLU A 164 9.56 7.15 -35.86
C GLU A 164 8.65 7.20 -37.09
N ASP A 165 7.33 7.33 -36.88
CA ASP A 165 6.35 7.44 -37.96
C ASP A 165 6.65 8.65 -38.87
N ILE A 166 6.99 9.80 -38.29
CA ILE A 166 7.30 11.02 -39.03
C ILE A 166 8.62 10.88 -39.82
N LEU A 167 9.66 10.31 -39.20
CA LEU A 167 10.96 10.10 -39.85
C LEU A 167 10.82 9.15 -41.04
N LEU A 168 10.03 8.08 -40.91
CA LEU A 168 9.75 7.18 -42.02
C LEU A 168 9.10 7.90 -43.21
N ILE A 169 8.06 8.72 -42.96
CA ILE A 169 7.40 9.50 -44.02
C ILE A 169 8.43 10.43 -44.69
N LYS A 170 9.26 11.09 -43.89
CA LYS A 170 10.30 12.00 -44.39
C LYS A 170 11.30 11.28 -45.29
N GLU A 171 11.69 10.06 -44.95
CA GLU A 171 12.67 9.26 -45.70
C GLU A 171 12.10 8.68 -47.00
N LEU A 172 10.87 8.17 -46.99
CA LEU A 172 10.29 7.46 -48.14
C LEU A 172 9.68 8.38 -49.19
N ILE A 173 8.91 9.39 -48.76
CA ILE A 173 8.18 10.27 -49.68
C ILE A 173 8.48 11.75 -49.48
N GLY A 174 9.10 12.13 -48.36
CA GLY A 174 9.35 13.53 -48.00
C GLY A 174 8.12 14.21 -47.40
N LEU A 175 8.34 15.06 -46.39
CA LEU A 175 7.26 15.79 -45.72
C LEU A 175 6.58 16.83 -46.64
N ASP A 176 7.22 17.20 -47.74
CA ASP A 176 6.64 18.11 -48.73
C ASP A 176 5.50 17.49 -49.56
N GLN A 177 5.36 16.17 -49.52
CA GLN A 177 4.32 15.43 -50.25
C GLN A 177 3.04 15.20 -49.43
N ILE A 178 3.01 15.59 -48.15
CA ILE A 178 1.82 15.52 -47.29
C ILE A 178 1.16 16.88 -47.13
N GLU A 179 -0.12 16.87 -46.71
CA GLU A 179 -0.92 18.07 -46.48
C GLU A 179 -0.19 19.09 -45.59
N PRO A 180 -0.26 20.41 -45.89
CA PRO A 180 0.50 21.43 -45.16
C PRO A 180 0.31 21.39 -43.64
N GLY A 181 -0.92 21.16 -43.16
CA GLY A 181 -1.20 21.07 -41.73
C GLY A 181 -0.62 19.81 -41.05
N LEU A 182 -0.39 18.73 -41.81
CA LEU A 182 0.30 17.53 -41.32
C LEU A 182 1.82 17.71 -41.33
N ARG A 183 2.36 18.38 -42.35
CA ARG A 183 3.78 18.77 -42.42
C ARG A 183 4.16 19.65 -41.24
N GLU A 184 3.37 20.68 -40.99
CA GLU A 184 3.63 21.63 -39.91
C GLU A 184 3.74 20.94 -38.55
N ILE A 185 2.80 20.02 -38.22
CA ILE A 185 2.87 19.30 -36.95
C ILE A 185 4.00 18.27 -36.92
N ALA A 186 4.33 17.66 -38.06
CA ALA A 186 5.45 16.72 -38.18
C ALA A 186 6.78 17.42 -37.87
N GLU A 187 7.01 18.57 -38.48
CA GLU A 187 8.18 19.41 -38.23
C GLU A 187 8.23 19.93 -36.80
N GLN A 188 7.09 20.35 -36.24
CA GLN A 188 7.03 20.77 -34.83
C GLN A 188 7.37 19.63 -33.87
N ARG A 189 6.87 18.41 -34.11
CA ARG A 189 7.18 17.24 -33.29
C ARG A 189 8.65 16.84 -33.39
N LEU A 190 9.28 16.91 -34.57
CA LEU A 190 10.70 16.62 -34.71
C LEU A 190 11.59 17.69 -34.06
N ARG A 191 11.20 18.97 -34.13
CA ARG A 191 11.92 20.06 -33.47
C ARG A 191 11.80 20.00 -31.94
N ASN A 192 10.63 19.57 -31.45
CA ASN A 192 10.32 19.53 -30.03
C ASN A 192 9.90 18.10 -29.61
N PRO A 193 10.87 17.16 -29.51
CA PRO A 193 10.58 15.75 -29.27
C PRO A 193 9.93 15.49 -27.90
N ASP A 194 10.29 16.30 -26.89
CA ASP A 194 9.79 16.15 -25.51
C ASP A 194 8.53 16.99 -25.23
N ALA A 195 8.08 17.79 -26.19
CA ALA A 195 6.93 18.66 -26.00
C ALA A 195 5.63 17.87 -25.80
N SER A 196 4.81 18.32 -24.87
CA SER A 196 3.42 17.91 -24.75
C SER A 196 2.61 18.27 -26.00
N LEU A 197 1.44 17.65 -26.14
CA LEU A 197 0.52 17.99 -27.25
C LEU A 197 0.05 19.46 -27.20
N GLU A 198 0.04 20.07 -26.02
CA GLU A 198 -0.34 21.47 -25.84
C GLU A 198 0.78 22.39 -26.34
N GLU A 199 2.02 22.14 -25.92
CA GLU A 199 3.21 22.89 -26.37
C GLU A 199 3.43 22.76 -27.87
N LEU A 200 3.21 21.56 -28.44
CA LEU A 200 3.20 21.40 -29.90
C LEU A 200 2.17 22.28 -30.59
N SER A 201 0.98 22.42 -29.99
CA SER A 201 -0.08 23.24 -30.55
C SER A 201 0.29 24.71 -30.55
N GLN A 202 0.89 25.18 -29.46
CA GLN A 202 1.35 26.56 -29.30
C GLN A 202 2.49 26.91 -30.26
N GLY A 203 3.27 25.91 -30.68
CA GLY A 203 4.32 26.08 -31.69
C GLY A 203 3.83 26.16 -33.14
N LEU A 204 2.55 25.91 -33.42
CA LEU A 204 1.98 26.03 -34.77
C LEU A 204 1.76 27.51 -35.13
N ILE A 205 1.78 27.81 -36.43
CA ILE A 205 1.49 29.14 -36.99
C ILE A 205 0.10 29.60 -36.55
N THR A 206 -0.87 28.70 -36.66
CA THR A 206 -2.21 28.89 -36.09
C THR A 206 -2.43 27.78 -35.05
N PRO A 207 -2.42 28.12 -33.74
CA PRO A 207 -2.66 27.15 -32.69
C PRO A 207 -4.00 26.44 -32.86
N ILE A 208 -4.01 25.15 -32.58
CA ILE A 208 -5.23 24.32 -32.61
C ILE A 208 -5.50 23.74 -31.21
N SER A 209 -6.55 22.94 -31.06
CA SER A 209 -6.76 22.24 -29.79
C SER A 209 -5.78 21.06 -29.64
N LYS A 210 -5.51 20.66 -28.39
CA LYS A 210 -4.81 19.40 -28.07
C LYS A 210 -5.36 18.19 -28.83
N SER A 211 -6.69 18.13 -28.97
CA SER A 211 -7.37 17.07 -29.74
C SER A 211 -7.06 17.18 -31.24
N GLY A 212 -7.01 18.40 -31.79
CA GLY A 212 -6.59 18.66 -33.15
C GLY A 212 -5.16 18.20 -33.44
N VAL A 213 -4.21 18.50 -32.54
CA VAL A 213 -2.83 18.01 -32.63
C VAL A 213 -2.79 16.48 -32.64
N ASN A 214 -3.45 15.84 -31.66
CA ASN A 214 -3.52 14.38 -31.57
C ASN A 214 -4.12 13.75 -32.84
N HIS A 215 -5.16 14.38 -33.41
CA HIS A 215 -5.78 13.90 -34.64
C HIS A 215 -4.81 13.94 -35.83
N ARG A 216 -4.06 15.03 -35.99
CA ARG A 216 -3.04 15.15 -37.04
C ARG A 216 -1.91 14.14 -36.87
N LEU A 217 -1.42 13.94 -35.64
CA LEU A 217 -0.40 12.91 -35.35
C LEU A 217 -0.90 11.48 -35.64
N ARG A 218 -2.17 11.19 -35.38
CA ARG A 218 -2.78 9.90 -35.78
C ARG A 218 -2.90 9.74 -37.29
N LYS A 219 -3.15 10.82 -38.03
CA LYS A 219 -3.13 10.79 -39.50
C LYS A 219 -1.72 10.47 -40.01
N LEU A 220 -0.69 11.11 -39.47
CA LEU A 220 0.71 10.79 -39.78
C LEU A 220 1.02 9.31 -39.52
N ALA A 221 0.65 8.78 -38.35
CA ALA A 221 0.83 7.36 -38.05
C ALA A 221 0.14 6.42 -39.06
N LYS A 222 -1.03 6.80 -39.60
CA LYS A 222 -1.71 6.03 -40.66
C LYS A 222 -0.95 6.06 -41.98
N ILE A 223 -0.40 7.23 -42.36
CA ILE A 223 0.42 7.37 -43.57
C ILE A 223 1.67 6.51 -43.44
N ALA A 224 2.39 6.64 -42.33
CA ALA A 224 3.59 5.85 -42.03
C ALA A 224 3.31 4.34 -42.10
N LYS A 225 2.19 3.90 -41.52
CA LYS A 225 1.76 2.49 -41.59
C LYS A 225 1.49 2.04 -43.04
N GLY A 226 0.82 2.86 -43.84
CA GLY A 226 0.57 2.55 -45.26
C GLY A 226 1.88 2.38 -46.04
N LEU A 227 2.86 3.26 -45.79
CA LEU A 227 4.19 3.16 -46.39
C LEU A 227 4.94 1.90 -45.91
N GLN A 228 4.88 1.54 -44.63
CA GLN A 228 5.46 0.29 -44.15
C GLN A 228 4.89 -0.93 -44.89
N GLU A 229 3.57 -0.98 -45.08
CA GLU A 229 2.91 -2.11 -45.76
C GLU A 229 3.23 -2.17 -47.26
N GLU A 230 3.46 -1.03 -47.91
CA GLU A 230 3.83 -0.93 -49.33
C GLU A 230 5.28 -1.34 -49.57
N PHE A 231 6.22 -0.89 -48.73
CA PHE A 231 7.66 -1.13 -48.88
C PHE A 231 8.15 -2.43 -48.20
N SER A 232 7.29 -3.12 -47.43
CA SER A 232 7.57 -4.46 -46.90
C SER A 232 7.08 -5.60 -47.81
N ARG A 233 6.50 -5.27 -48.96
CA ARG A 233 6.12 -6.22 -50.02
C ARG A 233 7.19 -6.29 -51.09
#